data_AF-A0A7V7C3M8-F1
#
_entry.id   AF-A0A7V7C3M8-F1
#
_cell.length_a   1.000
_cell.length_b   1.000
_cell.length_c   1.000
_cell.angle_alpha   90.00
_cell.angle_beta   90.00
_cell.angle_gamma   90.00
#
_symmetry.space_group_name_H-M   'P 1'
#
loop_
_entity.id
_entity.type
_entity.pdbx_description
1 polymer ?
#
loop_
_entity_poly.entity_id
_entity_poly.type
_entity_poly.pdbx_seq_one_letter_code
_entity_poly.pdbx_strand_id
1 'polypeptide(L)'
;LITVEGYDGVTVSVYKIVVEVLPPLSTALLSDIIVSEGSLTPGFSSEVTAYTLTLPYTSAAIGITPVVAPGIFQSALTFNGTSITSGEERTVSLNPGSNIVTIRVVAEDGTQLVYAINLVRAEIYSGDNYLKSLAVIDYYIPFDRNTFSYTIQVGKDVNKVNLVYECSDEKATVTIEGNEDLVFGKNTVLIVVTAENGSERVYRISVMKEIEEPNNFWFITSLILLGTTVVSVAACSIIIKRFRKEESTI
;
A
#
# COMPACT_ATOMS: atom_id res chain seq x y z
N LEU A 1 -7.86 -56.41 46.40
CA LEU A 1 -8.43 -57.72 46.78
C LEU A 1 -9.55 -57.43 47.76
N ILE A 2 -10.74 -57.98 47.53
CA ILE A 2 -11.85 -57.90 48.49
C ILE A 2 -12.07 -59.31 49.03
N THR A 3 -11.96 -59.45 50.34
CA THR A 3 -12.29 -60.68 51.07
C THR A 3 -13.68 -60.54 51.65
N VAL A 4 -14.58 -61.44 51.28
CA VAL A 4 -15.92 -61.54 51.87
C VAL A 4 -15.96 -62.82 52.70
N GLU A 5 -16.17 -62.67 54.00
CA GLU A 5 -16.39 -63.77 54.94
C GLU A 5 -17.88 -64.12 54.99
N GLY A 6 -18.17 -65.42 54.86
CA GLY A 6 -19.50 -65.97 55.01
C GLY A 6 -19.97 -65.95 56.47
N TYR A 7 -21.29 -66.06 56.67
CA TYR A 7 -21.91 -66.09 58.00
C TYR A 7 -21.41 -67.25 58.89
N ASP A 8 -20.85 -68.31 58.28
CA ASP A 8 -20.27 -69.47 58.96
C ASP A 8 -18.85 -69.23 59.51
N GLY A 9 -18.21 -68.10 59.18
CA GLY A 9 -16.84 -67.78 59.58
C GLY A 9 -15.76 -68.68 58.98
N VAL A 10 -16.12 -69.55 58.03
CA VAL A 10 -15.21 -70.53 57.40
C VAL A 10 -15.08 -70.27 55.90
N THR A 11 -16.14 -69.79 55.25
CA THR A 11 -16.13 -69.53 53.81
C THR A 11 -15.55 -68.14 53.52
N VAL A 12 -14.32 -68.08 52.99
CA VAL A 12 -13.70 -66.84 52.50
C VAL A 12 -13.70 -66.84 50.99
N SER A 13 -14.48 -65.93 50.38
CA SER A 13 -14.39 -65.67 48.94
C SER A 13 -13.42 -64.52 48.69
N VAL A 14 -12.39 -64.78 47.88
CA VAL A 14 -11.40 -63.77 47.48
C VAL A 14 -11.75 -63.26 46.09
N TYR A 15 -12.15 -61.99 46.01
CA TYR A 15 -12.39 -61.32 44.75
C TYR A 15 -11.15 -60.52 44.35
N LYS A 16 -10.59 -60.86 43.19
CA LYS A 16 -9.54 -60.06 42.53
C LYS A 16 -10.22 -59.04 41.63
N ILE A 17 -10.24 -57.79 42.06
CA ILE A 17 -10.52 -56.67 41.15
C ILE A 17 -9.29 -56.51 40.27
N VAL A 18 -9.46 -56.67 38.96
CA VAL A 18 -8.45 -56.33 37.97
C VAL A 18 -8.81 -54.93 37.48
N VAL A 19 -7.96 -53.96 37.79
CA VAL A 19 -8.04 -52.62 37.20
C VAL A 19 -7.12 -52.63 35.99
N GLU A 20 -7.69 -52.52 34.80
CA GLU A 20 -6.94 -52.33 33.56
C GLU A 20 -6.77 -50.84 33.32
N VAL A 21 -5.53 -50.37 33.33
CA VAL A 21 -5.19 -48.99 33.00
C VAL A 21 -4.77 -48.98 31.54
N LEU A 22 -5.57 -48.36 30.68
CA LEU A 22 -5.23 -48.16 29.28
C LEU A 22 -4.01 -47.21 29.17
N PRO A 23 -3.13 -47.39 28.17
CA PRO A 23 -2.05 -46.43 27.93
C PRO A 23 -2.64 -45.04 27.58
N PRO A 24 -1.97 -43.94 27.97
CA PRO A 24 -2.44 -42.60 27.64
C PRO A 24 -2.52 -42.43 26.11
N LEU A 25 -3.56 -41.75 25.64
CA LEU A 25 -3.71 -41.45 24.21
C LEU A 25 -2.64 -40.44 23.75
N SER A 26 -2.11 -40.66 22.54
CA SER A 26 -1.08 -39.82 21.92
C SER A 26 -1.60 -38.89 20.83
N THR A 27 -2.91 -38.89 20.58
CA THR A 27 -3.51 -38.15 19.46
C THR A 27 -3.96 -36.77 19.94
N ALA A 28 -3.44 -35.71 19.31
CA ALA A 28 -3.76 -34.32 19.64
C ALA A 28 -4.42 -33.59 18.44
N LEU A 29 -5.54 -34.10 17.95
CA LEU A 29 -6.20 -33.59 16.73
C LEU A 29 -7.49 -32.81 17.03
N LEU A 30 -7.74 -31.78 16.23
CA LEU A 30 -9.07 -31.18 16.08
C LEU A 30 -9.85 -31.93 15.00
N SER A 31 -11.17 -32.06 15.18
CA SER A 31 -12.09 -32.49 14.12
C SER A 31 -12.65 -31.32 13.32
N ASP A 32 -12.64 -30.11 13.87
CA ASP A 32 -13.06 -28.91 13.15
C ASP A 32 -12.48 -27.62 13.76
N ILE A 33 -12.43 -26.57 12.96
CA ILE A 33 -12.22 -25.19 13.38
C ILE A 33 -13.33 -24.37 12.72
N ILE A 34 -14.39 -24.12 13.47
CA ILE A 34 -15.56 -23.38 12.98
C ILE A 34 -15.25 -21.89 13.12
N VAL A 35 -15.60 -21.12 12.09
CA VAL A 35 -15.41 -19.67 12.03
C VAL A 35 -16.76 -19.00 11.84
N SER A 36 -17.00 -17.87 12.52
CA SER A 36 -18.29 -17.17 12.48
C SER A 36 -18.60 -16.53 11.11
N GLU A 37 -17.56 -16.30 10.30
CA GLU A 37 -17.66 -15.75 8.95
C GLU A 37 -16.48 -16.20 8.07
N GLY A 38 -16.69 -16.18 6.75
CA GLY A 38 -15.67 -16.58 5.79
C GLY A 38 -15.42 -18.09 5.76
N SER A 39 -14.23 -18.49 5.30
CA SER A 39 -13.81 -19.90 5.24
C SER A 39 -12.30 -20.01 5.32
N LEU A 40 -11.82 -21.09 5.95
CA LEU A 40 -10.40 -21.41 6.01
C LEU A 40 -9.89 -21.84 4.62
N THR A 41 -8.67 -21.44 4.30
CA THR A 41 -7.92 -21.86 3.12
C THR A 41 -6.57 -22.43 3.55
N PRO A 42 -6.27 -23.71 3.27
CA PRO A 42 -7.19 -24.70 2.68
C PRO A 42 -8.40 -24.97 3.59
N GLY A 43 -9.44 -25.64 3.06
CA GLY A 43 -10.53 -26.12 3.90
C GLY A 43 -9.99 -27.01 5.03
N PHE A 44 -10.69 -27.04 6.17
CA PHE A 44 -10.18 -27.71 7.36
C PHE A 44 -9.86 -29.19 7.12
N SER A 45 -8.67 -29.61 7.57
CA SER A 45 -8.22 -30.99 7.65
C SER A 45 -7.38 -31.17 8.92
N SER A 46 -7.63 -32.21 9.70
CA SER A 46 -6.97 -32.40 10.99
C SER A 46 -5.44 -32.47 10.90
N GLU A 47 -4.89 -32.89 9.74
CA GLU A 47 -3.45 -32.98 9.47
C GLU A 47 -2.82 -31.65 9.02
N VAL A 48 -3.62 -30.67 8.60
CA VAL A 48 -3.14 -29.35 8.19
C VAL A 48 -3.10 -28.44 9.40
N THR A 49 -1.93 -27.89 9.68
CA THR A 49 -1.66 -27.04 10.84
C THR A 49 -1.57 -25.56 10.51
N ALA A 50 -1.66 -25.16 9.24
CA ALA A 50 -1.57 -23.78 8.80
C ALA A 50 -2.74 -23.41 7.91
N TYR A 51 -3.49 -22.38 8.31
CA TYR A 51 -4.65 -21.88 7.59
C TYR A 51 -4.55 -20.38 7.38
N THR A 52 -5.21 -19.91 6.32
CA THR A 52 -5.47 -18.50 6.09
C THR A 52 -6.97 -18.28 5.95
N LEU A 53 -7.49 -17.19 6.51
CA LEU A 53 -8.87 -16.75 6.34
C LEU A 53 -8.84 -15.26 6.03
N THR A 54 -9.35 -14.88 4.85
CA THR A 54 -9.40 -13.46 4.43
C THR A 54 -10.79 -12.88 4.69
N LEU A 55 -10.83 -11.69 5.27
CA LEU A 55 -12.03 -10.98 5.69
C LEU A 55 -12.12 -9.60 5.07
N PRO A 56 -13.34 -9.07 4.84
CA PRO A 56 -13.51 -7.69 4.42
C PRO A 56 -13.05 -6.71 5.52
N TYR A 57 -12.75 -5.48 5.14
CA TYR A 57 -12.33 -4.44 6.09
C TYR A 57 -13.37 -4.17 7.17
N THR A 58 -14.66 -4.40 6.90
CA THR A 58 -15.76 -4.21 7.86
C THR A 58 -15.74 -5.20 9.04
N SER A 59 -15.03 -6.32 8.92
CA SER A 59 -14.92 -7.33 9.97
C SER A 59 -13.96 -6.90 11.07
N ALA A 60 -14.47 -6.24 12.10
CA ALA A 60 -13.66 -5.79 13.24
C ALA A 60 -13.28 -6.92 14.20
N ALA A 61 -14.02 -8.03 14.19
CA ALA A 61 -13.76 -9.19 15.00
C ALA A 61 -14.34 -10.44 14.33
N ILE A 62 -13.83 -11.62 14.71
CA ILE A 62 -14.31 -12.92 14.26
C ILE A 62 -14.40 -13.89 15.43
N GLY A 63 -15.40 -14.76 15.43
CA GLY A 63 -15.53 -15.88 16.35
C GLY A 63 -14.84 -17.13 15.79
N ILE A 64 -14.07 -17.81 16.63
CA ILE A 64 -13.41 -19.07 16.29
C ILE A 64 -13.74 -20.12 17.35
N THR A 65 -14.21 -21.28 16.90
CA THR A 65 -14.66 -22.38 17.75
C THR A 65 -13.92 -23.66 17.35
N PRO A 66 -12.81 -24.02 18.03
CA PRO A 66 -12.13 -25.29 17.80
C PRO A 66 -12.91 -26.46 18.42
N VAL A 67 -12.95 -27.57 17.71
CA VAL A 67 -13.62 -28.81 18.14
C VAL A 67 -12.59 -29.94 18.16
N VAL A 68 -12.37 -30.54 19.32
CA VAL A 68 -11.47 -31.69 19.50
C VAL A 68 -12.10 -32.95 18.92
N ALA A 69 -11.29 -33.81 18.29
CA ALA A 69 -11.80 -35.00 17.63
C ALA A 69 -12.42 -36.00 18.64
N PRO A 70 -13.52 -36.68 18.26
CA PRO A 70 -14.20 -37.62 19.15
C PRO A 70 -13.29 -38.78 19.56
N GLY A 71 -13.43 -39.23 20.81
CA GLY A 71 -12.62 -40.33 21.34
C GLY A 71 -11.19 -39.96 21.72
N ILE A 72 -10.82 -38.66 21.63
CA ILE A 72 -9.58 -38.13 22.18
C ILE A 72 -9.85 -37.61 23.59
N PHE A 73 -9.01 -38.00 24.54
CA PHE A 73 -8.89 -37.36 25.85
C PHE A 73 -7.68 -36.43 25.77
N GLN A 74 -7.92 -35.12 25.69
CA GLN A 74 -6.88 -34.11 25.71
C GLN A 74 -6.58 -33.68 27.15
N SER A 75 -5.31 -33.52 27.48
CA SER A 75 -4.89 -32.96 28.77
C SER A 75 -4.99 -31.43 28.78
N ALA A 76 -4.90 -30.78 27.62
CA ALA A 76 -5.11 -29.33 27.48
C ALA A 76 -5.59 -28.94 26.08
N LEU A 77 -6.41 -27.90 26.02
CA LEU A 77 -6.75 -27.15 24.81
C LEU A 77 -6.55 -25.66 25.12
N THR A 78 -5.71 -24.97 24.35
CA THR A 78 -5.48 -23.53 24.52
C THR A 78 -5.66 -22.76 23.23
N PHE A 79 -6.19 -21.54 23.38
CA PHE A 79 -6.38 -20.54 22.33
C PHE A 79 -5.53 -19.32 22.67
N ASN A 80 -4.54 -19.01 21.84
CA ASN A 80 -3.50 -18.01 22.12
C ASN A 80 -2.88 -18.17 23.53
N GLY A 81 -2.64 -19.43 23.93
CA GLY A 81 -2.07 -19.78 25.23
C GLY A 81 -3.05 -19.77 26.41
N THR A 82 -4.30 -19.34 26.21
CA THR A 82 -5.35 -19.35 27.25
C THR A 82 -6.16 -20.64 27.16
N SER A 83 -6.38 -21.33 28.28
CA SER A 83 -7.19 -22.56 28.31
C SER A 83 -8.64 -22.30 27.93
N ILE A 84 -9.21 -23.19 27.10
CA ILE A 84 -10.59 -23.17 26.64
C ILE A 84 -11.17 -24.59 26.62
N THR A 85 -12.49 -24.70 26.53
CA THR A 85 -13.16 -25.99 26.33
C THR A 85 -13.38 -26.28 24.84
N SER A 86 -13.40 -27.55 24.44
CA SER A 86 -13.78 -27.93 23.07
C SER A 86 -15.18 -27.42 22.75
N GLY A 87 -15.35 -26.75 21.59
CA GLY A 87 -16.61 -26.14 21.19
C GLY A 87 -16.89 -24.78 21.84
N GLU A 88 -15.99 -24.24 22.66
CA GLU A 88 -16.08 -22.87 23.17
C GLU A 88 -15.67 -21.87 22.08
N GLU A 89 -16.55 -20.92 21.77
CA GLU A 89 -16.24 -19.84 20.85
C GLU A 89 -15.34 -18.77 21.51
N ARG A 90 -14.31 -18.33 20.77
CA ARG A 90 -13.44 -17.24 21.15
C ARG A 90 -13.51 -16.12 20.11
N THR A 91 -13.88 -14.93 20.57
CA THR A 91 -13.85 -13.73 19.73
C THR A 91 -12.42 -13.18 19.66
N VAL A 92 -11.99 -12.86 18.45
CA VAL A 92 -10.70 -12.25 18.14
C VAL A 92 -10.94 -10.87 17.55
N SER A 93 -10.48 -9.82 18.22
CA SER A 93 -10.43 -8.47 17.65
C SER A 93 -9.35 -8.40 16.58
N LEU A 94 -9.67 -7.80 15.43
CA LEU A 94 -8.80 -7.79 14.26
C LEU A 94 -8.27 -6.40 13.98
N ASN A 95 -6.97 -6.28 13.76
CA ASN A 95 -6.36 -5.13 13.10
C ASN A 95 -6.40 -5.34 11.57
N PRO A 96 -6.41 -4.27 10.75
CA PRO A 96 -6.16 -4.41 9.32
C PRO A 96 -4.85 -5.18 9.08
N GLY A 97 -4.83 -6.02 8.05
CA GLY A 97 -3.73 -6.93 7.74
C GLY A 97 -3.79 -8.26 8.51
N SER A 98 -2.61 -8.83 8.78
CA SER A 98 -2.41 -10.17 9.33
C SER A 98 -2.59 -10.22 10.86
N ASN A 99 -3.47 -11.10 11.34
CA ASN A 99 -3.68 -11.39 12.76
C ASN A 99 -3.54 -12.90 12.97
N ILE A 100 -2.47 -13.31 13.65
CA ILE A 100 -2.18 -14.74 13.83
C ILE A 100 -2.80 -15.24 15.13
N VAL A 101 -3.57 -16.33 15.02
CA VAL A 101 -4.12 -17.08 16.14
C VAL A 101 -3.49 -18.46 16.20
N THR A 102 -3.24 -18.95 17.41
CA THR A 102 -2.73 -20.31 17.65
C THR A 102 -3.70 -21.10 18.52
N ILE A 103 -3.99 -22.32 18.11
CA ILE A 103 -4.79 -23.28 18.86
C ILE A 103 -3.91 -24.49 19.15
N ARG A 104 -3.64 -24.76 20.42
CA ARG A 104 -2.79 -25.89 20.84
C ARG A 104 -3.65 -26.97 21.49
N VAL A 105 -3.51 -28.18 21.00
CA VAL A 105 -4.06 -29.40 21.59
C VAL A 105 -2.92 -30.19 22.20
N VAL A 106 -3.11 -30.70 23.43
CA VAL A 106 -2.15 -31.56 24.13
C VAL A 106 -2.87 -32.86 24.49
N ALA A 107 -2.36 -34.00 24.03
CA ALA A 107 -2.87 -35.32 24.35
C ALA A 107 -2.52 -35.74 25.79
N GLU A 108 -3.01 -36.88 26.25
CA GLU A 108 -2.72 -37.40 27.61
C GLU A 108 -1.24 -37.75 27.81
N ASP A 109 -0.57 -38.26 26.79
CA ASP A 109 0.86 -38.60 26.84
C ASP A 109 1.78 -37.37 26.74
N GLY A 110 1.20 -36.19 26.55
CA GLY A 110 1.92 -34.92 26.36
C GLY A 110 2.25 -34.56 24.92
N THR A 111 1.90 -35.41 23.94
CA THR A 111 2.00 -35.10 22.50
C THR A 111 1.19 -33.84 22.19
N GLN A 112 1.75 -32.94 21.37
CA GLN A 112 1.14 -31.64 21.09
C GLN A 112 1.00 -31.41 19.60
N LEU A 113 -0.10 -30.74 19.23
CA LEU A 113 -0.28 -30.18 17.90
C LEU A 113 -0.75 -28.74 18.01
N VAL A 114 -0.24 -27.89 17.12
CA VAL A 114 -0.57 -26.47 17.08
C VAL A 114 -1.11 -26.14 15.70
N TYR A 115 -2.34 -25.62 15.67
CA TYR A 115 -2.96 -25.04 14.49
C TYR A 115 -2.74 -23.54 14.50
N ALA A 116 -2.10 -23.01 13.46
CA ALA A 116 -1.89 -21.59 13.23
C ALA A 116 -2.87 -21.09 12.17
N ILE A 117 -3.64 -20.06 12.51
CA ILE A 117 -4.62 -19.44 11.64
C ILE A 117 -4.17 -18.00 11.40
N ASN A 118 -3.85 -17.68 10.16
CA ASN A 118 -3.61 -16.31 9.73
C ASN A 118 -4.94 -15.67 9.30
N LEU A 119 -5.48 -14.80 10.13
CA LEU A 119 -6.68 -14.02 9.85
C LEU A 119 -6.26 -12.72 9.16
N VAL A 120 -6.55 -12.60 7.86
CA VAL A 120 -6.17 -11.45 7.05
C VAL A 120 -7.40 -10.56 6.89
N ARG A 121 -7.48 -9.49 7.68
CA ARG A 121 -8.49 -8.44 7.50
C ARG A 121 -8.01 -7.52 6.38
N ALA A 122 -8.84 -7.30 5.36
CA ALA A 122 -8.49 -6.41 4.26
C ALA A 122 -8.11 -5.01 4.78
N GLU A 123 -7.19 -4.35 4.09
CA GLU A 123 -6.79 -2.95 4.34
C GLU A 123 -7.52 -2.03 3.35
N ILE A 124 -7.88 -0.83 3.80
CA ILE A 124 -8.37 0.23 2.90
C ILE A 124 -7.27 1.28 2.80
N TYR A 125 -6.79 1.48 1.59
CA TYR A 125 -5.82 2.52 1.27
C TYR A 125 -6.55 3.71 0.66
N SER A 126 -6.13 4.92 1.02
CA SER A 126 -6.70 6.14 0.45
C SER A 126 -6.42 6.25 -1.05
N GLY A 127 -7.41 6.78 -1.79
CA GLY A 127 -7.27 7.13 -3.20
C GLY A 127 -7.06 8.62 -3.45
N ASP A 128 -6.82 9.41 -2.39
CA ASP A 128 -6.59 10.84 -2.53
C ASP A 128 -5.17 11.11 -3.04
N ASN A 129 -5.08 11.35 -4.35
CA ASN A 129 -3.86 11.74 -5.06
C ASN A 129 -3.85 13.24 -5.43
N TYR A 130 -4.54 14.09 -4.67
CA TYR A 130 -4.52 15.53 -4.92
C TYR A 130 -3.36 16.22 -4.18
N LEU A 131 -2.89 17.33 -4.75
CA LEU A 131 -2.13 18.32 -3.98
C LEU A 131 -3.10 19.23 -3.22
N LYS A 132 -2.74 19.56 -1.98
CA LYS A 132 -3.38 20.60 -1.16
C LYS A 132 -2.83 21.98 -1.48
N SER A 133 -1.54 22.06 -1.84
CA SER A 133 -0.91 23.28 -2.31
C SER A 133 0.16 22.97 -3.35
N LEU A 134 0.38 23.92 -4.26
CA LEU A 134 1.47 23.93 -5.22
C LEU A 134 1.87 25.38 -5.49
N ALA A 135 3.16 25.66 -5.36
CA ALA A 135 3.76 26.94 -5.69
C ALA A 135 5.09 26.72 -6.40
N VAL A 136 5.44 27.69 -7.25
CA VAL A 136 6.76 27.78 -7.87
C VAL A 136 7.42 29.03 -7.28
N ILE A 137 8.56 28.89 -6.61
CA ILE A 137 9.23 30.05 -6.00
C ILE A 137 9.61 31.05 -7.11
N ASP A 138 9.41 32.34 -6.84
CA ASP A 138 9.60 33.47 -7.76
C ASP A 138 8.61 33.55 -8.94
N TYR A 139 7.71 32.57 -9.11
CA TYR A 139 6.73 32.54 -10.20
C TYR A 139 5.30 32.33 -9.69
N TYR A 140 4.38 33.22 -10.10
CA TYR A 140 2.99 33.09 -9.72
C TYR A 140 2.29 32.01 -10.55
N ILE A 141 1.69 31.03 -9.86
CA ILE A 141 0.69 30.12 -10.41
C ILE A 141 -0.58 30.19 -9.56
N PRO A 142 -1.77 30.40 -10.15
CA PRO A 142 -3.03 30.37 -9.42
C PRO A 142 -3.43 28.91 -9.18
N PHE A 143 -2.83 28.27 -8.19
CA PHE A 143 -3.09 26.85 -7.92
C PHE A 143 -4.58 26.60 -7.61
N ASP A 144 -5.14 25.67 -8.36
CA ASP A 144 -6.43 25.07 -8.11
C ASP A 144 -6.28 23.55 -8.18
N ARG A 145 -6.79 22.84 -7.16
CA ARG A 145 -6.57 21.39 -7.03
C ARG A 145 -7.08 20.57 -8.20
N ASN A 146 -8.06 21.08 -8.96
CA ASN A 146 -8.66 20.43 -10.12
C ASN A 146 -8.08 20.93 -11.44
N THR A 147 -7.12 21.86 -11.39
CA THR A 147 -6.38 22.35 -12.54
C THR A 147 -5.05 21.60 -12.65
N PHE A 148 -4.91 20.81 -13.72
CA PHE A 148 -3.78 19.90 -13.91
C PHE A 148 -2.72 20.42 -14.89
N SER A 149 -2.86 21.66 -15.38
CA SER A 149 -1.91 22.25 -16.32
C SER A 149 -1.69 23.73 -16.00
N TYR A 150 -0.42 24.10 -15.83
CA TYR A 150 0.04 25.46 -15.59
C TYR A 150 1.09 25.85 -16.62
N THR A 151 1.26 27.14 -16.85
CA THR A 151 2.33 27.67 -17.70
C THR A 151 3.03 28.81 -16.98
N ILE A 152 4.36 28.80 -17.01
CA ILE A 152 5.21 29.86 -16.46
C ILE A 152 6.29 30.24 -17.48
N GLN A 153 6.74 31.49 -17.43
CA GLN A 153 7.88 31.98 -18.19
C GLN A 153 9.05 32.19 -17.25
N VAL A 154 10.24 31.73 -17.62
CA VAL A 154 11.44 31.81 -16.80
C VAL A 154 12.58 32.46 -17.58
N GLY A 155 13.43 33.20 -16.89
CA GLY A 155 14.59 33.85 -17.50
C GLY A 155 15.64 32.85 -18.01
N LYS A 156 16.52 33.32 -18.90
CA LYS A 156 17.57 32.52 -19.54
C LYS A 156 18.51 31.78 -18.56
N ASP A 157 18.70 32.32 -17.36
CA ASP A 157 19.64 31.78 -16.36
C ASP A 157 19.03 30.67 -15.48
N VAL A 158 17.75 30.34 -15.69
CA VAL A 158 17.01 29.35 -14.88
C VAL A 158 17.19 27.95 -15.45
N ASN A 159 17.87 27.07 -14.72
CA ASN A 159 18.09 25.66 -15.13
C ASN A 159 17.12 24.67 -14.47
N LYS A 160 16.42 25.09 -13.42
CA LYS A 160 15.32 24.35 -12.78
C LYS A 160 14.42 25.29 -12.02
N VAL A 161 13.18 24.87 -11.77
CA VAL A 161 12.26 25.64 -10.93
C VAL A 161 12.17 25.03 -9.53
N ASN A 162 12.06 25.88 -8.52
CA ASN A 162 11.92 25.44 -7.14
C ASN A 162 10.44 25.28 -6.81
N LEU A 163 10.02 24.04 -6.57
CA LEU A 163 8.63 23.65 -6.33
C LEU A 163 8.39 23.48 -4.84
N VAL A 164 7.35 24.10 -4.31
CA VAL A 164 6.84 23.87 -2.96
C VAL A 164 5.44 23.30 -3.09
N TYR A 165 5.19 22.15 -2.47
CA TYR A 165 3.92 21.45 -2.58
C TYR A 165 3.59 20.72 -1.27
N GLU A 166 2.31 20.45 -1.08
CA GLU A 166 1.79 19.66 0.03
C GLU A 166 0.75 18.70 -0.55
N CYS A 167 0.83 17.41 -0.21
CA CYS A 167 -0.20 16.45 -0.57
C CYS A 167 -1.47 16.68 0.25
N SER A 168 -2.63 16.38 -0.34
CA SER A 168 -3.90 16.35 0.38
C SER A 168 -3.92 15.20 1.40
N ASP A 169 -3.37 14.06 1.01
CA ASP A 169 -3.16 12.91 1.87
C ASP A 169 -1.70 12.82 2.34
N GLU A 170 -1.48 12.68 3.64
CA GLU A 170 -0.14 12.56 4.24
C GLU A 170 0.59 11.27 3.83
N LYS A 171 -0.13 10.25 3.37
CA LYS A 171 0.44 8.98 2.89
C LYS A 171 0.68 8.96 1.38
N ALA A 172 0.22 9.98 0.65
CA ALA A 172 0.53 10.08 -0.77
C ALA A 172 2.02 10.43 -0.98
N THR A 173 2.57 9.98 -2.09
CA THR A 173 3.96 10.25 -2.48
C THR A 173 4.00 11.11 -3.75
N VAL A 174 5.09 11.84 -3.96
CA VAL A 174 5.26 12.71 -5.13
C VAL A 174 6.58 12.42 -5.82
N THR A 175 6.53 12.23 -7.13
CA THR A 175 7.68 12.16 -8.02
C THR A 175 7.68 13.36 -8.96
N ILE A 176 8.83 13.99 -9.15
CA ILE A 176 8.99 15.14 -10.06
C ILE A 176 9.86 14.72 -11.23
N GLU A 177 9.37 14.94 -12.45
CA GLU A 177 10.07 14.60 -13.69
C GLU A 177 10.28 15.85 -14.55
N GLY A 178 11.40 15.92 -15.28
CA GLY A 178 11.66 17.00 -16.24
C GLY A 178 12.01 18.37 -15.64
N ASN A 179 12.36 18.43 -14.35
CA ASN A 179 12.70 19.68 -13.63
C ASN A 179 14.23 19.93 -13.50
N GLU A 180 15.06 19.29 -14.31
CA GLU A 180 16.51 19.51 -14.31
C GLU A 180 16.96 19.90 -15.71
N ASP A 181 18.04 20.70 -15.80
CA ASP A 181 18.67 21.15 -17.03
C ASP A 181 17.70 21.72 -18.09
N LEU A 182 16.81 22.63 -17.66
CA LEU A 182 15.82 23.27 -18.55
C LEU A 182 16.49 23.88 -19.78
N VAL A 183 16.03 23.48 -20.97
CA VAL A 183 16.53 23.95 -22.26
C VAL A 183 15.76 25.20 -22.72
N PHE A 184 16.33 25.97 -23.64
CA PHE A 184 15.62 27.13 -24.21
C PHE A 184 14.32 26.71 -24.90
N GLY A 185 13.27 27.53 -24.75
CA GLY A 185 11.94 27.22 -25.25
C GLY A 185 11.10 26.39 -24.28
N LYS A 186 10.25 25.52 -24.81
CA LYS A 186 9.24 24.79 -24.04
C LYS A 186 9.82 23.57 -23.33
N ASN A 187 9.73 23.56 -22.01
CA ASN A 187 10.01 22.42 -21.15
C ASN A 187 8.72 21.93 -20.49
N THR A 188 8.70 20.67 -20.07
CA THR A 188 7.57 20.08 -19.36
C THR A 188 8.05 19.49 -18.05
N VAL A 189 7.57 20.04 -16.95
CA VAL A 189 7.75 19.48 -15.61
C VAL A 189 6.48 18.73 -15.22
N LEU A 190 6.63 17.48 -14.79
CA LEU A 190 5.52 16.65 -14.32
C LEU A 190 5.66 16.43 -12.82
N ILE A 191 4.56 16.61 -12.10
CA ILE A 191 4.44 16.30 -10.68
C ILE A 191 3.43 15.17 -10.59
N VAL A 192 3.94 13.96 -10.37
CA VAL A 192 3.15 12.73 -10.27
C VAL A 192 2.87 12.48 -8.79
N VAL A 193 1.61 12.58 -8.39
CA VAL A 193 1.13 12.28 -7.05
C VAL A 193 0.55 10.87 -7.05
N THR A 194 1.10 9.98 -6.24
CA THR A 194 0.66 8.59 -6.11
C THR A 194 0.00 8.40 -4.75
N ALA A 195 -1.31 8.10 -4.74
CA ALA A 195 -2.05 7.83 -3.51
C ALA A 195 -1.62 6.51 -2.87
N GLU A 196 -2.02 6.28 -1.61
CA GLU A 196 -1.72 5.05 -0.87
C GLU A 196 -2.21 3.78 -1.61
N ASN A 197 -3.35 3.86 -2.30
CA ASN A 197 -3.89 2.76 -3.10
C ASN A 197 -3.19 2.55 -4.46
N GLY A 198 -2.15 3.33 -4.76
CA GLY A 198 -1.38 3.27 -6.01
C GLY A 198 -1.99 4.05 -7.17
N SER A 199 -3.15 4.69 -7.02
CA SER A 199 -3.72 5.52 -8.08
C SER A 199 -2.94 6.84 -8.23
N GLU A 200 -2.69 7.24 -9.48
CA GLU A 200 -1.84 8.40 -9.76
C GLU A 200 -2.62 9.59 -10.33
N ARG A 201 -2.08 10.79 -10.07
CA ARG A 201 -2.53 12.04 -10.67
C ARG A 201 -1.32 12.88 -11.07
N VAL A 202 -1.43 13.56 -12.21
CA VAL A 202 -0.33 14.34 -12.76
C VAL A 202 -0.71 15.81 -12.86
N TYR A 203 0.07 16.67 -12.21
CA TYR A 203 0.06 18.11 -12.44
C TYR A 203 1.20 18.47 -13.39
N ARG A 204 0.88 19.15 -14.50
CA ARG A 204 1.84 19.54 -15.53
C ARG A 204 2.17 21.02 -15.45
N ILE A 205 3.45 21.37 -15.45
CA ILE A 205 3.91 22.75 -15.56
C ILE A 205 4.68 22.88 -16.88
N SER A 206 4.15 23.65 -17.81
CA SER A 206 4.84 24.03 -19.05
C SER A 206 5.74 25.23 -18.74
N VAL A 207 7.05 25.01 -18.73
CA VAL A 207 8.04 26.05 -18.43
C VAL A 207 8.61 26.59 -19.74
N MET A 208 8.30 27.83 -20.07
CA MET A 208 8.83 28.51 -21.25
C MET A 208 10.09 29.30 -20.87
N LYS A 209 11.26 28.75 -21.19
CA LYS A 209 12.54 29.41 -20.93
C LYS A 209 12.86 30.39 -22.05
N GLU A 210 13.11 31.64 -21.69
CA GLU A 210 13.45 32.71 -22.64
C GLU A 210 14.60 32.30 -23.55
N ILE A 211 14.43 32.50 -24.85
CA ILE A 211 15.45 32.23 -25.85
C ILE A 211 16.43 33.40 -25.84
N GLU A 212 17.73 33.14 -25.94
CA GLU A 212 18.70 34.18 -26.24
C GLU A 212 18.40 34.70 -27.66
N GLU A 213 17.84 35.91 -27.77
CA GLU A 213 17.76 36.64 -29.04
C GLU A 213 19.15 36.56 -29.67
N PRO A 214 19.32 35.99 -30.89
CA PRO A 214 20.64 35.90 -31.49
C PRO A 214 21.21 37.31 -31.56
N ASN A 215 22.38 37.51 -30.95
CA ASN A 215 23.08 38.79 -31.03
C ASN A 215 23.32 39.10 -32.51
N ASN A 216 22.48 39.95 -33.10
CA ASN A 216 22.51 40.32 -34.52
C ASN A 216 23.81 41.06 -34.92
N PHE A 217 24.76 41.21 -33.99
CA PHE A 217 26.04 41.89 -34.17
C PHE A 217 26.91 41.29 -35.29
N TRP A 218 26.78 39.99 -35.60
CA TRP A 218 27.54 39.34 -36.69
C TRP A 218 26.91 39.54 -38.07
N PHE A 219 25.60 39.81 -38.17
CA PHE A 219 24.95 40.10 -39.45
C PHE A 219 25.30 41.50 -39.97
N ILE A 220 25.49 42.46 -39.06
CA ILE A 220 25.84 43.85 -39.41
C ILE A 220 27.32 44.00 -39.79
N THR A 221 28.24 43.20 -39.24
CA THR A 221 29.66 43.21 -39.66
C THR A 221 29.86 42.57 -41.04
N SER A 222 29.11 41.52 -41.36
CA SER A 222 29.08 40.90 -42.70
C SER A 222 28.58 41.85 -43.79
N LEU A 223 27.66 42.76 -43.48
CA LEU A 223 27.10 43.71 -44.45
C LEU A 223 28.02 44.91 -44.70
N ILE A 224 28.90 45.26 -43.75
CA ILE A 224 29.86 46.37 -43.89
C ILE A 224 31.13 45.94 -44.65
N LEU A 225 31.50 44.66 -44.65
CA LEU A 225 32.69 44.16 -45.36
C LEU A 225 32.53 44.04 -46.89
N LEU A 226 31.30 44.04 -47.40
CA LEU A 226 31.02 44.10 -48.86
C LEU A 226 30.94 45.54 -49.39
N GLY A 227 31.08 46.55 -48.52
CA GLY A 227 30.83 47.95 -48.80
C GLY A 227 32.09 48.82 -48.91
N THR A 228 33.13 48.39 -49.62
CA THR A 228 34.23 49.31 -50.02
C THR A 228 34.38 49.38 -51.53
N THR A 229 33.43 50.06 -52.18
CA THR A 229 33.71 51.15 -53.14
C THR A 229 32.48 52.07 -53.17
N VAL A 230 32.70 53.34 -52.89
CA VAL A 230 31.69 54.40 -52.73
C VAL A 230 31.21 54.91 -54.10
N VAL A 231 29.98 55.45 -54.14
CA VAL A 231 29.30 56.22 -55.21
C VAL A 231 28.57 55.35 -56.24
N SER A 232 27.23 55.33 -56.31
CA SER A 232 26.38 56.48 -56.65
C SER A 232 25.02 56.53 -55.94
N VAL A 233 24.77 57.67 -55.30
CA VAL A 233 23.53 58.47 -55.24
C VAL A 233 22.28 57.85 -55.90
N ALA A 234 21.17 57.82 -55.14
CA ALA A 234 19.78 57.46 -55.51
C ALA A 234 19.28 56.04 -55.18
N ALA A 235 19.38 55.60 -53.92
CA ALA A 235 18.49 54.55 -53.39
C ALA A 235 18.18 54.63 -51.88
N CYS A 236 18.67 55.65 -51.16
CA CYS A 236 18.47 55.75 -49.70
C CYS A 236 17.14 56.44 -49.29
N SER A 237 16.20 56.66 -50.22
CA SER A 237 14.90 57.29 -49.93
C SER A 237 13.69 56.38 -50.14
N ILE A 238 13.88 55.11 -50.54
CA ILE A 238 12.75 54.25 -50.96
C ILE A 238 12.37 53.21 -49.91
N ILE A 239 13.26 52.80 -49.00
CA ILE A 239 12.92 51.75 -48.02
C ILE A 239 12.22 52.32 -46.76
N ILE A 240 12.37 53.62 -46.45
CA ILE A 240 11.66 54.26 -45.33
C ILE A 240 10.21 54.67 -45.67
N LYS A 241 9.84 54.77 -46.97
CA LYS A 241 8.48 55.18 -47.37
C LYS A 241 7.45 54.06 -47.50
N ARG A 242 7.83 52.78 -47.43
CA ARG A 242 6.88 51.66 -47.60
C ARG A 242 6.33 51.07 -46.29
N PHE A 243 6.85 51.47 -45.13
CA PHE A 243 6.31 51.03 -43.83
C PHE A 243 5.35 52.01 -43.14
N ARG A 244 5.00 53.15 -43.76
CA ARG A 244 4.01 54.11 -43.19
C ARG A 244 2.70 54.24 -44.00
N LYS A 245 2.28 53.15 -44.68
CA LYS A 245 0.99 53.12 -45.39
C LYS A 245 0.18 51.81 -45.24
N GLU A 246 0.66 50.82 -44.50
CA GLU A 246 -0.14 49.58 -44.22
C GLU A 246 -0.76 49.54 -42.80
N GLU A 247 -0.56 50.57 -41.96
CA GLU A 247 -1.35 50.78 -40.73
C GLU A 247 -2.61 51.66 -40.94
N SER A 248 -3.07 51.82 -42.18
CA SER A 248 -4.33 52.48 -42.47
C SER A 248 -5.05 51.71 -43.57
N THR A 249 -5.76 50.66 -43.15
CA THR A 249 -7.03 50.10 -43.67
C THR A 249 -6.96 48.57 -43.58
N ILE A 250 -7.41 48.02 -42.45
CA ILE A 250 -8.57 47.10 -42.29
C ILE A 250 -9.09 47.34 -40.88
#